data_AF-A0A3D2FBR0-F1
#
_entry.id   AF-A0A3D2FBR0-F1
#
_cell.length_a   1.000
_cell.length_b   1.000
_cell.length_c   1.000
_cell.angle_alpha   90.00
_cell.angle_beta   90.00
_cell.angle_gamma   90.00
#
_symmetry.space_group_name_H-M   'P 1'
#
loop_
_entity.id
_entity.type
_entity.pdbx_description
1 polymer ?
#
loop_
_entity_poly.entity_id
_entity_poly.type
_entity_poly.pdbx_seq_one_letter_code
_entity_poly.pdbx_strand_id
1 'polypeptide(L)'
;ASDGSKIWGYKLPNFVKDRPRKIAKVFTHHGPILAGNRIVVTSSDGKLRSFDPTDGSLIGSVDVPGGATTAPVVAGGTLYVVSGKGQLHAFR
;
A
#
# COMPACT_ATOMS: atom_id res chain seq x y z
N ALA A 1 -15.78 16.56 -4.60
CA ALA A 1 -14.97 17.78 -4.74
C ALA A 1 -14.52 17.89 -6.20
N SER A 2 -14.56 19.08 -6.80
CA SER A 2 -14.16 19.33 -8.21
C SER A 2 -12.95 20.26 -8.31
N ASP A 3 -12.41 20.70 -7.18
CA ASP A 3 -11.39 21.74 -7.04
C ASP A 3 -10.02 21.19 -6.57
N GLY A 4 -9.91 19.87 -6.42
CA GLY A 4 -8.71 19.23 -5.88
C GLY A 4 -8.49 19.45 -4.38
N SER A 5 -9.47 20.00 -3.65
CA SER A 5 -9.41 20.08 -2.19
C SER A 5 -9.27 18.70 -1.57
N LYS A 6 -8.50 18.63 -0.48
CA LYS A 6 -8.28 17.38 0.26
C LYS A 6 -9.60 16.93 0.88
N ILE A 7 -10.05 15.72 0.53
CA ILE A 7 -11.18 15.05 1.19
C ILE A 7 -10.71 14.38 2.47
N TRP A 8 -9.72 13.50 2.38
CA TRP A 8 -9.13 12.78 3.51
C TRP A 8 -7.65 12.49 3.28
N GLY A 9 -6.98 11.96 4.30
CA GLY A 9 -5.62 11.45 4.18
C GLY A 9 -5.31 10.48 5.30
N TYR A 10 -4.54 9.43 4.99
CA TYR A 10 -4.11 8.42 5.95
C TYR A 10 -2.59 8.47 6.11
N LYS A 11 -2.09 8.52 7.34
CA LYS A 11 -0.65 8.55 7.61
C LYS A 11 -0.09 7.12 7.55
N LEU A 12 0.78 6.86 6.58
CA LEU A 12 1.49 5.58 6.45
C LEU A 12 2.81 5.57 7.23
N PRO A 13 3.32 4.38 7.58
CA PRO A 13 4.66 4.23 8.15
C PRO A 13 5.72 4.86 7.25
N ASN A 14 6.64 5.63 7.83
CA ASN A 14 7.66 6.32 7.06
C ASN A 14 9.03 5.65 7.18
N PHE A 15 9.61 5.59 8.38
CA PHE A 15 10.98 5.09 8.56
C PHE A 15 11.03 3.62 8.98
N VAL A 16 11.98 2.87 8.41
CA VAL A 16 12.28 1.49 8.82
C VAL A 16 12.87 1.42 10.23
N LYS A 17 13.67 2.43 10.59
CA LYS A 17 14.20 2.64 11.93
C LYS A 17 14.07 4.12 12.26
N ASP A 18 13.56 4.43 13.44
CA ASP A 18 13.42 5.82 13.89
C ASP A 18 14.79 6.39 14.28
N ARG A 19 15.44 7.07 13.32
CA ARG A 19 16.76 7.70 13.48
C ARG A 19 16.79 9.06 12.76
N PRO A 20 16.17 10.11 13.34
CA PRO A 20 15.93 11.37 12.66
C PRO A 20 17.18 12.17 12.27
N ARG A 21 18.38 11.85 12.81
CA ARG A 21 19.64 12.58 12.55
C ARG A 21 20.54 11.98 11.46
N LYS A 22 20.15 10.88 10.82
CA LYS A 22 20.90 10.24 9.72
C LYS A 22 19.95 9.95 8.55
N ILE A 23 20.48 9.80 7.34
CA ILE A 23 19.72 9.27 6.20
C ILE A 23 19.15 7.91 6.63
N ALA A 24 17.84 7.88 6.86
CA ALA A 24 17.12 6.70 7.32
C ALA A 24 16.37 6.09 6.14
N LYS A 25 16.49 4.76 5.99
CA LYS A 25 15.71 4.02 5.00
C LYS A 25 14.22 4.23 5.30
N VAL A 26 13.46 4.60 4.28
CA VAL A 26 12.00 4.73 4.36
C VAL A 26 11.32 3.48 3.80
N PHE A 27 10.08 3.26 4.20
CA PHE A 27 9.20 2.33 3.55
C PHE A 27 8.72 2.94 2.23
N THR A 28 8.85 2.17 1.16
CA THR A 28 8.32 2.53 -0.15
C THR A 28 6.86 2.10 -0.17
N HIS A 29 5.98 3.00 -0.59
CA HIS A 29 4.56 2.71 -0.79
C HIS A 29 4.29 2.69 -2.29
N HIS A 30 3.56 1.70 -2.77
CA HIS A 30 3.23 1.52 -4.17
C HIS A 30 1.71 1.55 -4.38
N GLY A 31 1.28 2.18 -5.47
CA GLY A 31 -0.11 2.57 -5.72
C GLY A 31 -0.34 4.06 -5.44
N PRO A 32 -1.57 4.48 -5.07
CA PRO A 32 -2.76 3.64 -4.85
C PRO A 32 -3.37 3.11 -6.14
N ILE A 33 -4.14 2.02 -6.04
CA ILE A 33 -5.10 1.59 -7.07
C ILE A 33 -6.52 1.56 -6.50
N LEU A 34 -7.53 1.75 -7.34
CA LEU A 34 -8.94 1.53 -6.98
C LEU A 34 -9.40 0.18 -7.55
N ALA A 35 -9.77 -0.76 -6.68
CA ALA A 35 -10.25 -2.08 -7.09
C ALA A 35 -11.24 -2.63 -6.07
N GLY A 36 -12.34 -3.23 -6.55
CA GLY A 36 -13.35 -3.84 -5.66
C GLY A 36 -13.94 -2.87 -4.63
N ASN A 37 -14.14 -1.61 -5.01
CA ASN A 37 -14.58 -0.51 -4.13
C ASN A 37 -13.63 -0.23 -2.94
N ARG A 38 -12.33 -0.48 -3.12
CA ARG A 38 -11.29 -0.24 -2.12
C ARG A 38 -10.11 0.48 -2.75
N ILE A 39 -9.53 1.42 -2.03
CA ILE A 39 -8.22 1.98 -2.35
C ILE A 39 -7.16 1.05 -1.78
N VAL A 40 -6.30 0.49 -2.64
CA VAL A 40 -5.27 -0.47 -2.23
C VAL A 40 -3.89 0.15 -2.36
N VAL A 41 -3.09 -0.01 -1.30
CA VAL A 41 -1.68 0.40 -1.25
C VAL A 41 -0.85 -0.78 -0.76
N THR A 42 0.23 -1.08 -1.47
CA THR A 42 1.22 -2.09 -1.04
C THR A 42 2.49 -1.40 -0.59
N SER A 43 3.25 -2.02 0.31
CA SER A 43 4.44 -1.37 0.87
C SER A 43 5.57 -2.33 1.12
N SER A 44 6.79 -1.80 1.04
CA SER A 44 8.00 -2.53 1.43
C SER A 44 8.07 -2.80 2.94
N ASP A 45 7.14 -2.26 3.73
CA ASP A 45 6.93 -2.62 5.14
C ASP A 45 6.30 -4.00 5.36
N GLY A 46 6.00 -4.73 4.28
CA GLY A 46 5.43 -6.06 4.35
C GLY A 46 3.92 -6.08 4.42
N LYS A 47 3.24 -4.98 4.09
CA LYS A 47 1.78 -4.90 4.13
C LYS A 47 1.16 -4.53 2.79
N LEU A 48 0.01 -5.13 2.52
CA LEU A 48 -1.01 -4.64 1.60
C LEU A 48 -2.15 -4.10 2.46
N ARG A 49 -2.53 -2.83 2.24
CA ARG A 49 -3.60 -2.15 2.98
C ARG A 49 -4.73 -1.77 2.03
N SER A 50 -5.96 -1.96 2.48
CA SER A 50 -7.18 -1.54 1.80
C SER A 50 -7.88 -0.46 2.60
N PHE A 51 -8.31 0.60 1.93
CA PHE A 51 -8.99 1.75 2.53
C PHE A 51 -10.33 2.00 1.86
N ASP A 52 -11.28 2.56 2.61
CA ASP A 52 -12.54 3.05 2.06
C ASP A 52 -12.27 4.31 1.22
N PRO A 53 -12.72 4.37 -0.04
CA PRO A 53 -12.50 5.52 -0.90
C PRO A 53 -13.20 6.80 -0.42
N THR A 54 -14.25 6.68 0.39
CA THR A 54 -15.12 7.78 0.84
C THR A 54 -14.48 8.56 1.98
N ASP A 55 -13.98 7.88 2.99
CA ASP A 55 -13.47 8.50 4.23
C ASP A 55 -12.00 8.19 4.55
N GLY A 56 -11.37 7.28 3.79
CA GLY A 56 -9.97 6.90 3.99
C GLY A 56 -9.73 5.97 5.18
N SER A 57 -10.79 5.44 5.79
CA SER A 57 -10.69 4.48 6.88
C SER A 57 -10.02 3.18 6.43
N LEU A 58 -9.22 2.58 7.30
CA LEU A 58 -8.55 1.31 7.02
C LEU A 58 -9.59 0.17 7.10
N ILE A 59 -9.91 -0.44 5.96
CA ILE A 59 -10.80 -1.61 5.88
C ILE A 59 -10.06 -2.87 6.34
N GLY A 60 -8.79 -3.02 5.97
CA GLY A 60 -8.02 -4.20 6.33
C GLY A 60 -6.58 -4.17 5.84
N SER A 61 -5.79 -5.11 6.36
CA SER A 61 -4.40 -5.30 5.99
C SER A 61 -4.07 -6.78 5.87
N VAL A 62 -3.26 -7.12 4.88
CA VAL A 62 -2.72 -8.47 4.67
C VAL A 62 -1.20 -8.39 4.64
N ASP A 63 -0.53 -9.46 5.09
CA ASP A 63 0.91 -9.57 5.02
C ASP A 63 1.39 -9.87 3.60
N VAL A 64 2.47 -9.20 3.21
CA VAL A 64 3.24 -9.45 1.99
C VAL A 64 4.65 -9.84 2.43
N PRO A 65 4.94 -11.14 2.63
CA PRO A 65 6.24 -11.59 3.09
C PRO A 65 7.39 -11.06 2.22
N GLY A 66 8.30 -10.33 2.85
CA GLY A 66 9.44 -9.71 2.17
C GLY A 66 9.20 -8.30 1.64
N GLY A 67 8.02 -7.71 1.86
CA GLY A 67 7.69 -6.35 1.41
C GLY A 67 7.38 -6.31 -0.08
N ALA A 68 6.41 -5.49 -0.47
CA ALA A 68 6.14 -5.23 -1.87
C ALA A 68 7.31 -4.46 -2.51
N THR A 69 7.60 -4.79 -3.77
CA THR A 69 8.58 -4.06 -4.60
C THR A 69 7.96 -3.40 -5.82
N THR A 70 6.66 -3.61 -6.03
CA THR A 70 5.93 -3.21 -7.24
C THR A 70 4.56 -2.65 -6.86
N ALA A 71 4.02 -1.80 -7.75
CA ALA A 71 2.61 -1.41 -7.69
C ALA A 71 1.73 -2.65 -7.91
N PRO A 72 0.61 -2.77 -7.18
CA PRO A 72 -0.31 -3.88 -7.36
C PRO A 72 -0.99 -3.81 -8.73
N VAL A 73 -1.19 -4.97 -9.35
CA VAL A 73 -1.95 -5.11 -10.61
C VAL A 73 -3.13 -6.03 -10.38
N VAL A 74 -4.30 -5.68 -10.91
CA VAL A 74 -5.51 -6.50 -10.81
C VAL A 74 -5.84 -7.11 -12.17
N ALA A 75 -5.99 -8.42 -12.22
CA ALA A 75 -6.41 -9.17 -13.39
C ALA A 75 -7.29 -10.35 -12.98
N GLY A 76 -8.39 -10.59 -13.68
CA GLY A 76 -9.30 -11.72 -13.37
C GLY A 76 -9.92 -11.68 -11.97
N GLY A 77 -10.05 -10.49 -11.37
CA GLY A 77 -10.52 -10.33 -9.99
C GLY A 77 -9.50 -10.77 -8.94
N THR A 78 -8.22 -10.88 -9.32
CA THR A 78 -7.12 -11.22 -8.43
C THR A 78 -6.09 -10.09 -8.46
N LEU A 79 -5.59 -9.71 -7.29
CA LEU A 79 -4.56 -8.70 -7.13
C LEU A 79 -3.18 -9.38 -7.00
N TYR A 80 -2.22 -8.91 -7.78
CA TYR A 80 -0.87 -9.45 -7.86
C TYR A 80 0.18 -8.44 -7.35
N VAL A 81 1.17 -8.95 -6.61
CA VAL A 81 2.30 -8.15 -6.10
C VAL A 81 3.57 -9.01 -6.12
N VAL A 82 4.67 -8.46 -6.63
CA VAL A 82 6.00 -9.07 -6.45
C VAL A 82 6.60 -8.59 -5.14
N SER A 83 7.09 -9.52 -4.32
CA SER A 83 7.79 -9.19 -3.06
C SER A 83 9.31 -9.18 -3.20
N GLY A 84 9.99 -8.59 -2.22
CA GLY A 84 11.45 -8.52 -2.16
C GLY A 84 12.14 -9.89 -2.05
N LYS A 85 11.38 -10.97 -1.81
CA LYS A 85 11.86 -12.36 -1.85
C LYS A 85 11.80 -12.99 -3.25
N GLY A 86 11.44 -12.22 -4.28
CA GLY A 86 11.25 -12.74 -5.64
C GLY A 86 9.98 -13.58 -5.80
N GLN A 87 9.02 -13.46 -4.90
CA GLN A 87 7.76 -14.21 -4.93
C GLN A 87 6.63 -13.36 -5.51
N LEU A 88 5.83 -13.94 -6.39
CA LEU A 88 4.56 -13.36 -6.84
C LEU A 88 3.44 -13.80 -5.89
N HIS A 89 2.85 -12.84 -5.18
CA HIS A 89 1.70 -13.06 -4.31
C HIS A 89 0.41 -12.74 -5.06
N ALA A 90 -0.66 -13.48 -4.76
CA ALA A 90 -1.98 -13.31 -5.35
C ALA A 90 -3.06 -13.24 -4.24
N PHE A 91 -3.94 -12.24 -4.31
CA PHE A 91 -4.99 -11.98 -3.32
C PHE A 91 -6.35 -11.88 -4.01
N ARG A 92 -7.39 -12.44 -3.39
CA ARG A 92 -8.78 -12.42 -3.89
C ARG A 92 -9.73 -11.97 -2.80
#